data_AF-A0A847DF03-F1
#
_entry.id   AF-A0A847DF03-F1
#
_cell.length_a   1.000
_cell.length_b   1.000
_cell.length_c   1.000
_cell.angle_alpha   90.00
_cell.angle_beta   90.00
_cell.angle_gamma   90.00
#
_symmetry.space_group_name_H-M   'P 1'
#
loop_
_entity.id
_entity.type
_entity.pdbx_description
1 polymer ?
#
loop_
_entity_poly.entity_id
_entity_poly.type
_entity_poly.pdbx_seq_one_letter_code
_entity_poly.pdbx_strand_id
1 'polypeptide(L)'
;MKFKFRYESLLSYRGHLKEKAAIEFARAQNRVREIDEKIDALNGETGKANDDLEKRMRETMSSDDIINCSEFINALLIQIEIKKMERIRAEQALIQKRKNLLEKTKEYKVFEKLKERDMEKWLHDQNQLELKEINEAAIIRHGKDFL
;
A
#
# COMPACT_ATOMS: atom_id res chain seq x y z
N MET A 1 -35.61 13.50 8.95
CA MET A 1 -34.36 14.31 8.86
C MET A 1 -33.24 13.45 8.25
N LYS A 2 -32.19 14.02 7.62
CA LYS A 2 -31.03 13.26 7.12
C LYS A 2 -29.87 13.36 8.12
N PHE A 3 -29.21 12.23 8.44
CA PHE A 3 -28.01 12.21 9.27
C PHE A 3 -26.90 13.10 8.69
N LYS A 4 -26.29 13.93 9.53
CA LYS A 4 -25.12 14.76 9.17
C LYS A 4 -24.00 14.51 10.16
N PHE A 5 -22.91 13.92 9.69
CA PHE A 5 -21.73 13.72 10.50
C PHE A 5 -20.91 15.01 10.59
N ARG A 6 -20.57 15.43 11.81
CA ARG A 6 -19.89 16.72 12.07
C ARG A 6 -18.47 16.79 11.48
N TYR A 7 -17.83 15.65 11.25
CA TYR A 7 -16.45 15.57 10.74
C TYR A 7 -16.37 15.00 9.32
N GLU A 8 -17.42 15.13 8.51
CA GLU A 8 -17.46 14.55 7.15
C GLU A 8 -16.31 15.05 6.26
N SER A 9 -16.03 16.36 6.27
CA SER A 9 -14.91 16.95 5.51
C SER A 9 -13.55 16.42 5.96
N LEU A 10 -13.38 16.21 7.27
CA LEU A 10 -12.14 15.69 7.83
C LEU A 10 -11.95 14.20 7.53
N LEU A 11 -13.04 13.42 7.57
CA LEU A 11 -13.04 12.01 7.18
C LEU A 11 -12.66 11.85 5.70
N SER A 12 -13.25 12.67 4.82
CA SER A 12 -12.93 12.70 3.39
C SER A 12 -11.45 13.04 3.15
N TYR A 13 -10.96 14.11 3.77
CA TYR A 13 -9.55 14.50 3.69
C TYR A 13 -8.60 13.38 4.14
N ARG A 14 -8.89 12.73 5.27
CA ARG A 14 -8.10 11.59 5.76
C ARG A 14 -8.19 10.38 4.82
N GLY A 15 -9.33 10.18 4.17
CA GLY A 15 -9.51 9.18 3.11
C GLY A 15 -8.54 9.42 1.96
N HIS A 16 -8.47 10.64 1.46
CA HIS A 16 -7.52 11.02 0.41
C HIS A 16 -6.06 10.87 0.85
N LEU A 17 -5.71 11.19 2.10
CA LEU A 17 -4.36 10.96 2.62
C LEU A 17 -3.99 9.47 2.67
N LYS A 18 -4.92 8.61 3.09
CA LYS A 18 -4.74 7.15 3.06
C LYS A 18 -4.54 6.66 1.63
N GLU A 19 -5.34 7.12 0.69
CA GLU A 19 -5.24 6.74 -0.73
C GLU A 19 -3.91 7.18 -1.33
N LYS A 20 -3.49 8.43 -1.09
CA LYS A 20 -2.17 8.92 -1.50
C LYS A 20 -1.04 8.07 -0.92
N ALA A 21 -1.11 7.72 0.36
CA ALA A 21 -0.12 6.86 1.00
C ALA A 21 -0.09 5.45 0.39
N ALA A 22 -1.24 4.93 -0.06
CA ALA A 22 -1.33 3.62 -0.71
C ALA A 22 -0.68 3.64 -2.10
N ILE A 23 -0.91 4.70 -2.88
CA ILE A 23 -0.26 4.91 -4.17
C ILE A 23 1.26 5.02 -4.00
N GLU A 24 1.73 5.79 -3.02
CA GLU A 24 3.17 5.93 -2.73
C GLU A 24 3.80 4.59 -2.31
N PHE A 25 3.09 3.79 -1.51
CA PHE A 25 3.54 2.44 -1.13
C PHE A 25 3.63 1.52 -2.36
N ALA A 26 2.61 1.50 -3.22
CA ALA A 26 2.62 0.70 -4.45
C ALA A 26 3.77 1.09 -5.38
N ARG A 27 4.05 2.40 -5.53
CA ARG A 27 5.20 2.90 -6.31
C ARG A 27 6.53 2.42 -5.72
N ALA A 28 6.70 2.49 -4.40
CA ALA A 28 7.90 2.00 -3.74
C ALA A 28 8.07 0.48 -3.90
N GLN A 29 6.97 -0.27 -3.87
CA GLN A 29 7.00 -1.72 -4.07
C GLN A 29 7.39 -2.08 -5.50
N ASN A 30 6.81 -1.40 -6.49
CA ASN A 30 7.19 -1.58 -7.89
C ASN A 30 8.66 -1.24 -8.11
N ARG A 31 9.18 -0.20 -7.45
CA ARG A 31 10.60 0.16 -7.56
C ARG A 31 11.53 -0.95 -7.06
N VAL A 32 11.20 -1.60 -5.95
CA VAL A 32 11.98 -2.75 -5.45
C VAL A 32 11.93 -3.89 -6.47
N ARG A 33 10.75 -4.20 -7.01
CA ARG A 33 10.58 -5.25 -8.03
C ARG A 33 11.41 -4.97 -9.29
N GLU A 34 11.38 -3.75 -9.80
CA GLU A 34 12.19 -3.36 -10.98
C GLU A 34 13.70 -3.53 -10.73
N ILE A 35 14.16 -3.30 -9.51
CA ILE A 35 15.57 -3.48 -9.16
C ILE A 35 15.89 -4.97 -9.08
N ASP A 36 15.01 -5.77 -8.49
CA ASP A 36 15.17 -7.24 -8.40
C ASP A 36 15.23 -7.86 -9.79
N GLU A 37 14.33 -7.47 -10.70
CA GLU A 37 14.34 -7.93 -12.09
C GLU A 37 15.66 -7.59 -12.81
N LYS A 38 16.25 -6.43 -12.53
CA LYS A 38 17.55 -6.04 -13.11
C LYS A 38 18.71 -6.83 -12.51
N ILE A 39 18.67 -7.13 -11.22
CA ILE A 39 19.67 -7.98 -10.56
C ILE A 39 19.61 -9.39 -11.16
N ASP A 40 18.40 -9.94 -11.34
CA ASP A 40 18.20 -11.25 -11.94
C ASP A 40 18.69 -11.30 -13.39
N ALA A 41 18.43 -10.26 -14.18
CA ALA A 41 18.96 -10.12 -15.53
C ALA A 41 20.51 -10.12 -15.55
N LEU A 42 21.14 -9.32 -14.69
CA LEU A 42 22.61 -9.25 -14.57
C LEU A 42 23.21 -10.58 -14.10
N ASN A 43 22.57 -11.26 -13.15
CA ASN A 43 22.98 -12.60 -12.72
C ASN A 43 22.89 -13.61 -13.88
N GLY A 44 21.82 -13.54 -14.67
CA GLY A 44 21.65 -14.37 -15.86
C GLY A 44 22.72 -14.10 -16.93
N GLU A 45 23.06 -12.83 -17.17
CA GLU A 45 24.17 -12.44 -18.06
C GLU A 45 25.52 -12.94 -17.55
N THR A 46 25.76 -12.83 -16.24
CA THR A 46 26.99 -13.31 -15.59
C THR A 46 27.11 -14.83 -15.70
N GLY A 47 26.01 -15.56 -15.51
CA GLY A 47 25.96 -17.02 -15.70
C GLY A 47 26.31 -17.42 -17.14
N LYS A 48 25.69 -16.77 -18.13
CA LYS A 48 26.00 -17.01 -19.55
C LYS A 48 27.46 -16.69 -19.89
N ALA A 49 28.00 -15.58 -19.38
CA ALA A 49 29.39 -15.20 -19.60
C ALA A 49 30.36 -16.23 -19.00
N ASN A 50 30.05 -16.79 -17.84
CA ASN A 50 30.84 -17.86 -17.24
C ASN A 50 30.75 -19.17 -18.04
N ASP A 51 29.54 -19.57 -18.48
CA ASP A 51 29.35 -20.76 -19.30
C ASP A 51 30.10 -20.66 -20.64
N ASP A 52 30.07 -19.47 -21.26
CA ASP A 52 30.79 -19.20 -22.51
C ASP A 52 32.30 -19.21 -22.31
N LEU A 53 32.80 -18.65 -21.20
CA LEU A 53 34.21 -18.73 -20.83
C LEU A 53 34.63 -20.19 -20.62
N GLU A 54 33.85 -20.98 -19.90
CA GLU A 54 34.16 -22.39 -19.63
C GLU A 54 34.21 -23.21 -20.93
N LYS A 55 33.30 -22.96 -21.88
CA LYS A 55 33.33 -23.60 -23.20
C LYS A 55 34.58 -23.21 -23.99
N ARG A 56 34.90 -21.92 -24.06
CA ARG A 56 36.06 -21.42 -24.80
C ARG A 56 37.38 -21.83 -24.17
N MET A 57 37.45 -22.04 -22.86
CA MET A 57 38.62 -22.59 -22.17
C MET A 57 38.88 -24.07 -22.51
N ARG A 58 37.84 -24.82 -22.93
CA ARG A 58 38.01 -26.19 -23.45
C ARG A 58 38.55 -26.20 -24.88
N GLU A 59 38.42 -25.07 -25.58
CA GLU A 59 39.02 -24.79 -26.89
C GLU A 59 40.37 -24.06 -26.69
N THR A 60 41.23 -24.02 -27.70
CA THR A 60 42.52 -23.31 -27.59
C THR A 60 42.28 -21.80 -27.60
N MET A 61 42.19 -21.19 -26.41
CA MET A 61 41.99 -19.75 -26.22
C MET A 61 43.32 -18.98 -26.13
N SER A 62 43.33 -17.74 -26.63
CA SER A 62 44.43 -16.80 -26.39
C SER A 62 44.37 -16.24 -24.96
N SER A 63 45.53 -15.93 -24.38
CA SER A 63 45.62 -15.28 -23.07
C SER A 63 44.87 -13.94 -23.02
N ASP A 64 44.85 -13.18 -24.11
CA ASP A 64 44.15 -11.90 -24.20
C ASP A 64 42.62 -12.08 -24.11
N ASP A 65 42.09 -13.16 -24.69
CA ASP A 65 40.65 -13.46 -24.63
C ASP A 65 40.22 -13.81 -23.20
N ILE A 66 41.10 -14.49 -22.44
CA ILE A 66 40.84 -14.85 -21.03
C ILE A 66 40.76 -13.57 -20.18
N ILE A 67 41.70 -12.65 -20.38
CA ILE A 67 41.74 -11.37 -19.66
C ILE A 67 40.46 -10.58 -19.96
N ASN A 68 40.10 -10.41 -21.23
CA ASN A 68 38.91 -9.67 -21.65
C ASN A 68 37.62 -10.25 -21.05
N CYS A 69 37.45 -11.58 -21.08
CA CYS A 69 36.30 -12.23 -20.47
C CYS A 69 36.26 -12.04 -18.95
N SER A 70 37.40 -12.13 -18.27
CA SER A 70 37.48 -11.91 -16.83
C SER A 70 37.12 -10.47 -16.44
N GLU A 71 37.57 -9.48 -17.21
CA GLU A 71 37.26 -8.07 -16.99
C GLU A 71 35.78 -7.79 -17.20
N PHE A 72 35.18 -8.39 -18.23
CA PHE A 72 33.75 -8.30 -18.49
C PHE A 72 32.92 -8.90 -17.34
N ILE A 73 33.27 -10.09 -16.86
CA ILE A 73 32.59 -10.72 -15.71
C ILE A 73 32.75 -9.86 -14.46
N ASN A 74 33.94 -9.34 -14.19
CA ASN A 74 34.18 -8.44 -13.06
C ASN A 74 33.33 -7.17 -13.16
N ALA A 75 33.19 -6.59 -14.35
CA ALA A 75 32.33 -5.42 -14.57
C ALA A 75 30.85 -5.74 -14.28
N LEU A 76 30.36 -6.92 -14.67
CA LEU A 76 29.00 -7.37 -14.35
C LEU A 76 28.81 -7.56 -12.83
N LEU A 77 29.77 -8.17 -12.14
CA LEU A 77 29.74 -8.34 -10.69
C LEU A 77 29.69 -6.99 -9.95
N ILE A 78 30.48 -6.01 -10.38
CA ILE A 78 30.45 -4.65 -9.83
C ILE A 78 29.06 -4.02 -10.03
N GLN A 79 28.47 -4.16 -11.22
CA GLN A 79 27.12 -3.66 -11.49
C GLN A 79 26.06 -4.31 -10.59
N ILE A 80 26.16 -5.62 -10.36
CA ILE A 80 25.27 -6.35 -9.45
C ILE A 80 25.38 -5.78 -8.04
N GLU A 81 26.58 -5.56 -7.51
CA GLU A 81 26.76 -4.99 -6.18
C GLU A 81 26.20 -3.57 -6.06
N ILE A 82 26.38 -2.73 -7.09
CA ILE A 82 25.76 -1.40 -7.14
C ILE A 82 24.23 -1.52 -7.09
N LYS A 83 23.63 -2.47 -7.81
CA LYS A 83 22.18 -2.72 -7.80
C LYS A 83 21.67 -3.28 -6.48
N LYS A 84 22.42 -4.15 -5.81
CA LYS A 84 22.09 -4.62 -4.45
C LYS A 84 22.08 -3.47 -3.45
N MET A 85 23.04 -2.55 -3.54
CA MET A 85 23.04 -1.34 -2.71
C MET A 85 21.83 -0.43 -3.00
N GLU A 86 21.44 -0.30 -4.27
CA GLU A 86 20.23 0.40 -4.67
C GLU A 86 18.96 -0.26 -4.11
N ARG A 87 18.90 -1.60 -4.14
CA ARG A 87 17.82 -2.43 -3.58
C ARG A 87 17.65 -2.17 -2.09
N ILE A 88 18.72 -2.19 -1.32
CA ILE A 88 18.69 -1.92 0.13
C ILE A 88 18.06 -0.54 0.42
N ARG A 89 18.45 0.50 -0.34
CA ARG A 89 17.88 1.85 -0.19
C ARG A 89 16.40 1.87 -0.56
N ALA A 90 16.00 1.19 -1.63
CA ALA A 90 14.61 1.08 -2.04
C ALA A 90 13.75 0.33 -1.01
N GLU A 91 14.28 -0.72 -0.38
CA GLU A 91 13.61 -1.45 0.69
C GLU A 91 13.41 -0.59 1.95
N GLN A 92 14.42 0.19 2.33
CA GLN A 92 14.28 1.14 3.44
C GLN A 92 13.18 2.18 3.16
N ALA A 93 13.12 2.70 1.92
CA ALA A 93 12.05 3.59 1.50
C ALA A 93 10.67 2.90 1.54
N LEU A 94 10.58 1.64 1.07
CA LEU A 94 9.36 0.84 1.12
C LEU A 94 8.86 0.63 2.56
N ILE A 95 9.76 0.32 3.50
CA ILE A 95 9.42 0.18 4.92
C ILE A 95 8.84 1.50 5.46
N GLN A 96 9.46 2.64 5.12
CA GLN A 96 8.96 3.94 5.57
C GLN A 96 7.58 4.26 4.98
N LYS A 97 7.36 3.97 3.69
CA LYS A 97 6.05 4.14 3.05
C LYS A 97 4.99 3.21 3.64
N ARG A 98 5.36 1.97 4.01
CA ARG A 98 4.47 1.02 4.70
C ARG A 98 4.03 1.54 6.06
N LYS A 99 4.96 2.09 6.85
CA LYS A 99 4.66 2.70 8.15
C LYS A 99 3.68 3.88 7.99
N ASN A 100 3.94 4.77 7.03
CA ASN A 100 3.06 5.91 6.74
C ASN A 100 1.65 5.45 6.33
N LEU A 101 1.53 4.46 5.43
CA LEU A 101 0.23 3.91 5.04
C LEU A 101 -0.55 3.35 6.24
N LEU A 102 0.13 2.64 7.13
CA LEU A 102 -0.47 2.07 8.32
C LEU A 102 -0.96 3.16 9.29
N GLU A 103 -0.19 4.23 9.47
CA GLU A 103 -0.57 5.39 10.27
C GLU A 103 -1.81 6.09 9.70
N LYS A 104 -1.82 6.42 8.40
CA LYS A 104 -2.97 7.05 7.74
C LYS A 104 -4.21 6.17 7.71
N THR A 105 -4.03 4.86 7.61
CA THR A 105 -5.13 3.90 7.73
C THR A 105 -5.72 3.89 9.15
N LYS A 106 -4.89 3.95 10.19
CA LYS A 106 -5.36 4.06 11.58
C LYS A 106 -6.12 5.37 11.80
N GLU A 107 -5.55 6.49 11.38
CA GLU A 107 -6.16 7.81 11.49
C GLU A 107 -7.53 7.89 10.79
N TYR A 108 -7.69 7.23 9.64
CA TYR A 108 -8.96 7.13 8.92
C TYR A 108 -9.98 6.28 9.69
N LYS A 109 -9.57 5.06 10.10
CA LYS A 109 -10.44 4.11 10.81
C LYS A 109 -11.01 4.66 12.12
N VAL A 110 -10.27 5.52 12.82
CA VAL A 110 -10.79 6.17 14.04
C VAL A 110 -12.01 7.03 13.72
N PHE A 111 -11.98 7.79 12.64
CA PHE A 111 -13.09 8.67 12.26
C PHE A 111 -14.24 7.91 11.62
N GLU A 112 -13.93 6.83 10.90
CA GLU A 112 -14.93 5.88 10.38
C GLU A 112 -15.76 5.29 11.53
N LYS A 113 -15.10 4.73 12.55
CA LYS A 113 -15.77 4.21 13.75
C LYS A 113 -16.55 5.27 14.53
N LEU A 114 -16.03 6.51 14.58
CA LEU A 114 -16.74 7.62 15.21
C LEU A 114 -18.05 7.93 14.47
N LYS A 115 -18.01 7.92 13.13
CA LYS A 115 -19.18 8.14 12.28
C LYS A 115 -20.22 7.03 12.45
N GLU A 116 -19.78 5.77 12.51
CA GLU A 116 -20.65 4.62 12.76
C GLU A 116 -21.40 4.77 14.10
N ARG A 117 -20.67 5.08 15.18
CA ARG A 117 -21.28 5.28 16.50
C ARG A 117 -22.24 6.48 16.54
N ASP A 118 -21.88 7.60 15.92
CA ASP A 118 -22.76 8.77 15.83
C ASP A 118 -24.03 8.45 15.01
N MET A 119 -23.93 7.60 13.99
CA MET A 119 -25.05 7.14 13.18
C MET A 119 -25.98 6.21 13.97
N GLU A 120 -25.43 5.25 14.71
CA GLU A 120 -26.21 4.37 15.59
C GLU A 120 -27.00 5.17 16.64
N LYS A 121 -26.35 6.16 17.26
CA LYS A 121 -27.02 7.04 18.22
C LYS A 121 -28.14 7.84 17.57
N TRP A 122 -27.89 8.42 16.39
CA TRP A 122 -28.91 9.16 15.66
C TRP A 122 -30.11 8.28 15.29
N LEU A 123 -29.89 7.04 14.84
CA LEU A 123 -30.95 6.08 14.54
C LEU A 123 -31.76 5.73 15.80
N HIS A 124 -31.08 5.50 16.92
CA HIS A 124 -31.75 5.24 18.20
C HIS A 124 -32.65 6.42 18.61
N ASP A 125 -32.14 7.64 18.52
CA ASP A 125 -32.88 8.85 18.88
C ASP A 125 -34.09 9.07 17.94
N GLN A 126 -33.96 8.81 16.63
CA GLN A 126 -35.09 8.87 15.70
C GLN A 126 -36.17 7.84 16.03
N ASN A 127 -35.80 6.59 16.30
CA ASN A 127 -36.76 5.55 16.69
C ASN A 127 -37.51 5.91 17.98
N GLN A 128 -36.83 6.51 18.95
CA GLN A 128 -37.46 6.97 20.20
C GLN A 128 -38.45 8.12 19.97
N LEU A 129 -38.13 9.04 19.05
CA LEU A 129 -39.05 10.12 18.66
C LEU A 129 -40.28 9.56 17.94
N GLU A 130 -40.09 8.68 16.96
CA GLU A 130 -41.20 8.03 16.24
C GLU A 130 -42.11 7.24 17.19
N LEU A 131 -41.54 6.47 18.13
CA LEU A 131 -42.32 5.75 19.14
C LEU A 131 -43.15 6.69 20.04
N LYS A 132 -42.59 7.85 20.41
CA LYS A 132 -43.34 8.86 21.18
C LYS A 132 -44.49 9.44 20.36
N GLU A 133 -44.24 9.81 19.11
CA GLU A 133 -45.28 10.34 18.21
C GLU A 133 -46.42 9.33 17.99
N ILE A 134 -46.10 8.05 17.81
CA ILE A 134 -47.11 6.97 17.67
C ILE A 134 -47.94 6.82 18.95
N ASN A 135 -47.29 6.80 20.11
CA ASN A 135 -47.98 6.69 21.40
C ASN A 135 -48.88 7.89 21.67
N GLU A 136 -48.41 9.11 21.42
CA GLU A 136 -49.21 10.33 21.54
C GLU A 136 -50.42 10.30 20.59
N ALA A 137 -50.22 9.90 19.33
CA ALA A 137 -51.32 9.76 18.37
C ALA A 137 -52.35 8.70 18.81
N ALA A 138 -51.91 7.58 19.39
CA ALA A 138 -52.78 6.54 19.93
C ALA A 138 -53.61 7.06 21.12
N ILE A 139 -52.98 7.82 22.04
CA ILE A 139 -53.67 8.45 23.17
C ILE A 139 -54.71 9.46 22.68
N ILE A 140 -54.37 10.32 21.71
CA ILE A 140 -55.32 11.30 21.14
C ILE A 140 -56.50 10.59 20.46
N ARG A 141 -56.24 9.49 19.74
CA ARG A 141 -57.27 8.74 19.04
C ARG A 141 -58.22 8.04 20.01
N HIS A 142 -57.69 7.34 21.00
CA HIS A 142 -58.52 6.64 21.99
C HIS A 142 -59.15 7.59 23.03
N GLY A 143 -58.53 8.73 23.32
CA GLY A 143 -59.10 9.75 24.21
C GLY A 143 -60.34 10.44 23.64
N LYS A 144 -60.55 10.40 22.32
CA LYS A 144 -61.79 10.88 21.67
C LYS A 144 -62.96 9.90 21.75
N ASP A 145 -62.72 8.62 22.02
CA ASP A 145 -63.79 7.62 22.17
C ASP A 145 -64.43 7.64 23.57
N PHE A 146 -63.91 8.45 24.51
CA PHE A 146 -64.39 8.61 25.89
C PHE A 146 -65.11 9.95 26.18
N LEU A 147 -65.45 10.73 25.14
CA LEU A 147 -66.29 11.94 25.21
C LEU A 147 -67.54 11.77 24.36
#